data_AF-A0A4U5M0U6-F1
#
_entry.id   AF-A0A4U5M0U6-F1
#
_cell.length_a   1.000
_cell.length_b   1.000
_cell.length_c   1.000
_cell.angle_alpha   90.00
_cell.angle_beta   90.00
_cell.angle_gamma   90.00
#
_symmetry.space_group_name_H-M   'P 1'
#
loop_
_entity.id
_entity.type
_entity.pdbx_description
1 polymer ?
#
loop_
_entity_poly.entity_id
_entity_poly.type
_entity_poly.pdbx_seq_one_letter_code
_entity_poly.pdbx_strand_id
1 'polypeptide(L)'
;MSLAEIFEKEFCAYSDVKKRSEITKVEVNQIQNDEILEIEPKLIHSFDDYDFHPQLIQNFKECFCQEPSLIQKAFWNLALNGLTNVMVTTPTDSGNAFTYLVPMIQRVIQLKDIFVRRLCQDDQTASKSNHAPLAIIFVSTKKIEDEISEAAKVLSENISEVSVTSSSHQGKFTGGSDIHVTTVKGLQRFIEEDIENKKFKRMALDSCMFTVFDKAEKIFQDKNCQNELEEILEEISRAKPQMKMYAFGSKLTKRVEEYMEDNYFKVNGLVEE
;
A
#
# COMPACT_ATOMS: atom_id res chain seq x y z
N MET A 1 19.00 -5.89 -20.73
CA MET A 1 18.50 -6.72 -19.61
C MET A 1 17.00 -6.53 -19.63
N SER A 2 16.20 -7.58 -19.82
CA SER A 2 14.74 -7.45 -19.85
C SER A 2 14.20 -7.15 -18.44
N LEU A 3 13.01 -6.57 -18.33
CA LEU A 3 12.33 -6.40 -17.03
C LEU A 3 12.24 -7.74 -16.29
N ALA A 4 11.90 -8.81 -17.02
CA ALA A 4 11.88 -10.18 -16.50
C ALA A 4 13.24 -10.61 -15.88
N GLU A 5 14.38 -10.24 -16.47
CA GLU A 5 15.72 -10.57 -15.93
C GLU A 5 16.09 -9.74 -14.68
N ILE A 6 15.59 -8.51 -14.54
CA ILE A 6 15.78 -7.68 -13.34
C ILE A 6 14.94 -8.26 -12.19
N PHE A 7 13.69 -8.63 -12.47
CA PHE A 7 12.81 -9.28 -11.51
C PHE A 7 13.28 -10.69 -11.12
N GLU A 8 13.74 -11.50 -12.08
CA GLU A 8 14.26 -12.83 -11.79
C GLU A 8 15.53 -12.81 -10.94
N LYS A 9 16.25 -11.68 -10.87
CA LYS A 9 17.54 -11.62 -10.17
C LYS A 9 17.46 -10.90 -8.84
N GLU A 10 16.60 -9.88 -8.72
CA GLU A 10 16.43 -9.10 -7.49
C GLU A 10 15.20 -9.52 -6.68
N PHE A 11 14.13 -9.96 -7.35
CA PHE A 11 12.89 -10.43 -6.70
C PHE A 11 12.78 -11.96 -6.58
N CYS A 12 13.60 -12.77 -7.27
CA CYS A 12 13.56 -14.24 -7.06
C CYS A 12 14.03 -14.71 -5.68
N ALA A 13 14.71 -13.87 -4.88
CA ALA A 13 14.89 -14.18 -3.46
C ALA A 13 13.53 -14.25 -2.70
N TYR A 14 12.49 -13.64 -3.26
CA TYR A 14 11.09 -13.76 -2.85
C TYR A 14 10.34 -14.88 -3.58
N SER A 15 10.86 -15.37 -4.71
CA SER A 15 10.21 -16.31 -5.62
C SER A 15 10.79 -17.74 -5.59
N ASP A 16 11.20 -18.23 -4.42
CA ASP A 16 11.16 -19.68 -4.10
C ASP A 16 9.69 -20.21 -4.09
N VAL A 17 8.89 -19.80 -5.08
CA VAL A 17 7.44 -20.03 -5.26
C VAL A 17 7.10 -21.51 -5.34
N LYS A 18 8.08 -22.37 -5.66
CA LYS A 18 7.83 -23.81 -5.80
C LYS A 18 8.07 -24.65 -4.53
N LYS A 19 8.49 -24.04 -3.41
CA LYS A 19 8.77 -24.80 -2.17
C LYS A 19 8.23 -24.18 -0.88
N ARG A 20 7.56 -23.03 -0.92
CA ARG A 20 6.94 -22.44 0.26
C ARG A 20 5.48 -22.87 0.30
N SER A 21 5.05 -23.35 1.46
CA SER A 21 3.69 -23.78 1.75
C SER A 21 2.69 -22.74 1.25
N GLU A 22 1.98 -23.07 0.17
CA GLU A 22 0.93 -22.21 -0.37
C GLU A 22 -0.13 -22.01 0.72
N ILE A 23 -0.58 -20.77 0.90
CA ILE A 23 -1.71 -20.49 1.80
C ILE A 23 -2.91 -21.26 1.27
N THR A 24 -3.34 -22.29 1.99
CA THR A 24 -4.44 -23.19 1.59
C THR A 24 -5.79 -22.71 2.09
N LYS A 25 -5.79 -21.91 3.16
CA LYS A 25 -6.99 -21.37 3.79
C LYS A 25 -6.82 -19.90 4.15
N VAL A 26 -7.89 -19.13 4.02
CA VAL A 26 -7.97 -17.75 4.51
C VAL A 26 -9.16 -17.59 5.43
N GLU A 27 -8.93 -16.95 6.56
CA GLU A 27 -9.94 -16.56 7.53
C GLU A 27 -10.06 -15.04 7.55
N VAL A 28 -11.29 -14.53 7.60
CA VAL A 28 -11.57 -13.09 7.66
C VAL A 28 -12.43 -12.81 8.90
N ASN A 29 -11.93 -11.95 9.77
CA ASN A 29 -12.65 -11.47 10.93
C ASN A 29 -12.86 -9.97 10.80
N GLN A 30 -14.03 -9.47 11.20
CA GLN A 30 -14.21 -8.05 11.49
C GLN A 30 -14.06 -7.84 12.99
N ILE A 31 -13.26 -6.85 13.34
CA ILE A 31 -13.08 -6.39 14.72
C ILE A 31 -13.91 -5.13 14.86
N GLN A 32 -14.87 -5.13 15.78
CA GLN A 32 -15.72 -3.98 16.07
C GLN A 32 -15.80 -3.77 17.59
N ASN A 33 -15.28 -2.66 18.11
CA ASN A 33 -15.23 -2.35 19.55
C ASN A 33 -14.66 -3.52 20.39
N ASP A 34 -13.50 -4.04 19.99
CA ASP A 34 -12.83 -5.23 20.56
C ASP A 34 -13.59 -6.57 20.44
N GLU A 35 -14.76 -6.61 19.80
CA GLU A 35 -15.47 -7.85 19.50
C GLU A 35 -15.01 -8.45 18.17
N ILE A 36 -14.78 -9.76 18.16
CA ILE A 36 -14.38 -10.51 16.96
C ILE A 36 -15.63 -11.13 16.32
N LEU A 37 -15.92 -10.70 15.10
CA LEU A 37 -16.99 -11.25 14.26
C LEU A 37 -16.36 -12.06 13.12
N GLU A 38 -16.56 -13.37 13.12
CA GLU A 38 -16.15 -14.23 12.01
C GLU A 38 -17.02 -13.95 10.78
N ILE A 39 -16.38 -13.72 9.63
CA ILE A 39 -17.06 -13.38 8.38
C ILE A 39 -16.64 -14.37 7.30
N GLU A 40 -17.64 -14.81 6.52
CA GLU A 40 -17.37 -15.61 5.33
C GLU A 40 -16.53 -14.80 4.32
N PRO A 41 -15.34 -15.29 3.94
CA PRO A 41 -14.43 -14.55 3.09
C PRO A 41 -15.02 -14.41 1.68
N LYS A 42 -15.32 -13.17 1.28
CA LYS A 42 -15.62 -12.84 -0.11
C LYS A 42 -14.31 -12.68 -0.88
N LEU A 43 -14.19 -13.38 -2.00
CA LEU A 43 -12.98 -13.46 -2.80
C LEU A 43 -13.20 -12.87 -4.20
N ILE A 44 -12.17 -12.21 -4.74
CA ILE A 44 -12.06 -11.94 -6.18
C ILE A 44 -11.42 -13.19 -6.79
N HIS A 45 -12.19 -14.07 -7.39
CA HIS A 45 -11.72 -15.34 -7.94
C HIS A 45 -10.99 -15.16 -9.27
N SER A 46 -11.41 -14.18 -10.07
CA SER A 46 -10.86 -13.86 -11.38
C SER A 46 -10.61 -12.36 -11.54
N PHE A 47 -9.80 -11.98 -12.52
CA PHE A 47 -9.64 -10.57 -12.89
C PHE A 47 -10.92 -9.95 -13.47
N ASP A 48 -11.90 -10.76 -13.86
CA ASP A 48 -13.19 -10.29 -14.39
C ASP A 48 -14.21 -10.00 -13.27
N ASP A 49 -13.93 -10.43 -12.03
CA ASP A 49 -14.80 -10.19 -10.87
C ASP A 49 -14.75 -8.74 -10.36
N TYR A 50 -13.85 -7.93 -10.94
CA TYR A 50 -13.69 -6.51 -10.63
C TYR A 50 -13.25 -5.74 -11.88
N ASP A 51 -13.64 -4.47 -11.98
CA ASP A 51 -13.29 -3.59 -13.09
C ASP A 51 -11.85 -3.05 -12.95
N PHE A 52 -10.87 -3.95 -13.06
CA PHE A 52 -9.46 -3.59 -13.02
C PHE A 52 -9.02 -2.88 -14.29
N HIS A 53 -8.06 -1.96 -14.16
CA HIS A 53 -7.44 -1.35 -15.33
C HIS A 53 -6.74 -2.43 -16.19
N PRO A 54 -7.05 -2.56 -17.49
CA PRO A 54 -6.53 -3.65 -18.33
C PRO A 54 -5.00 -3.73 -18.35
N GLN A 55 -4.31 -2.58 -18.44
CA GLN A 55 -2.84 -2.53 -18.43
C GLN A 55 -2.26 -2.98 -17.08
N LEU A 56 -2.94 -2.72 -15.96
CA LEU A 56 -2.47 -3.15 -14.64
C LEU A 56 -2.46 -4.68 -14.55
N ILE A 57 -3.53 -5.31 -15.05
CA ILE A 57 -3.64 -6.77 -15.10
C ILE A 57 -2.63 -7.36 -16.09
N GLN A 58 -2.43 -6.72 -17.24
CA GLN A 58 -1.41 -7.14 -18.19
C GLN A 58 -0.01 -7.11 -17.56
N ASN A 59 0.38 -6.00 -16.92
CA ASN A 59 1.66 -5.86 -16.22
C ASN A 59 1.81 -6.91 -15.11
N PHE A 60 0.75 -7.15 -14.32
CA PHE A 60 0.76 -8.17 -13.27
C PHE A 60 1.00 -9.58 -13.82
N LYS A 61 0.30 -9.93 -14.92
CA LYS A 61 0.44 -11.25 -15.58
C LYS A 61 1.81 -11.46 -16.20
N GLU A 62 2.38 -10.41 -16.80
CA GLU A 62 3.74 -10.45 -17.38
C GLU A 62 4.81 -10.63 -16.31
N CYS A 63 4.59 -10.07 -15.12
CA CYS A 63 5.58 -10.12 -14.06
C CYS A 63 5.62 -11.48 -13.35
N PHE A 64 4.46 -12.07 -12.97
CA PHE A 64 4.53 -13.17 -11.98
C PHE A 64 3.44 -14.25 -12.03
N CYS A 65 2.18 -13.95 -12.38
CA CYS A 65 1.09 -14.88 -12.09
C CYS A 65 -0.08 -14.83 -13.09
N GLN A 66 -0.53 -16.00 -13.54
CA GLN A 66 -1.79 -16.14 -14.29
C GLN A 66 -3.02 -15.91 -13.40
N GLU A 67 -2.90 -16.17 -12.10
CA GLU A 67 -3.96 -16.00 -11.11
C GLU A 67 -3.44 -15.46 -9.77
N PRO A 68 -4.25 -14.67 -9.04
CA PRO A 68 -3.90 -14.21 -7.68
C PRO A 68 -3.93 -15.36 -6.65
N SER A 69 -3.09 -15.25 -5.62
CA SER A 69 -3.09 -16.17 -4.47
C SER A 69 -4.31 -15.98 -3.58
N LEU A 70 -4.64 -16.96 -2.73
CA LEU A 70 -5.84 -16.90 -1.89
C LEU A 70 -5.88 -15.65 -0.98
N ILE A 71 -4.73 -15.26 -0.42
CA ILE A 71 -4.64 -14.04 0.41
C ILE A 71 -4.82 -12.77 -0.43
N GLN A 72 -4.32 -12.75 -1.67
CA GLN A 72 -4.56 -11.64 -2.61
C GLN A 72 -6.05 -11.55 -2.94
N LYS A 73 -6.70 -12.67 -3.29
CA LYS A 73 -8.14 -12.71 -3.59
C LYS A 73 -9.00 -12.14 -2.46
N ALA A 74 -8.69 -12.50 -1.21
CA ALA A 74 -9.42 -12.02 -0.03
C ALA A 74 -9.14 -10.54 0.27
N PHE A 75 -7.86 -10.14 0.31
CA PHE A 75 -7.51 -8.76 0.60
C PHE A 75 -7.95 -7.81 -0.51
N TRP A 76 -7.79 -8.17 -1.79
CA TRP A 76 -8.22 -7.32 -2.91
C TRP A 76 -9.71 -7.04 -2.82
N ASN A 77 -10.53 -8.02 -2.48
CA ASN A 77 -11.96 -7.79 -2.27
C ASN A 77 -12.20 -6.73 -1.17
N LEU A 78 -11.54 -6.85 -0.02
CA LEU A 78 -11.68 -5.87 1.08
C LEU A 78 -11.11 -4.49 0.70
N ALA A 79 -9.95 -4.43 0.06
CA ALA A 79 -9.29 -3.17 -0.27
C ALA A 79 -10.02 -2.40 -1.40
N LEU A 80 -10.68 -3.10 -2.32
CA LEU A 80 -11.35 -2.53 -3.50
C LEU A 80 -12.83 -2.28 -3.29
N ASN A 81 -13.52 -3.09 -2.47
CA ASN A 81 -14.94 -2.94 -2.18
C ASN A 81 -15.20 -2.40 -0.76
N GLY A 82 -14.32 -2.69 0.20
CA GLY A 82 -14.37 -2.18 1.56
C GLY A 82 -13.69 -0.81 1.69
N LEU A 83 -14.29 0.06 2.49
CA LEU A 83 -13.72 1.36 2.88
C LEU A 83 -13.39 1.34 4.37
N THR A 84 -12.51 0.43 4.77
CA THR A 84 -12.19 0.15 6.17
C THR A 84 -10.72 -0.20 6.33
N ASN A 85 -10.20 -0.12 7.56
CA ASN A 85 -8.84 -0.55 7.86
C ASN A 85 -8.73 -2.08 7.75
N VAL A 86 -7.57 -2.58 7.32
CA VAL A 86 -7.35 -4.02 7.12
C VAL A 86 -5.98 -4.46 7.60
N MET A 87 -5.94 -5.44 8.49
CA MET A 87 -4.74 -6.16 8.89
C MET A 87 -4.64 -7.46 8.11
N VAL A 88 -3.46 -7.77 7.60
CA VAL A 88 -3.20 -9.01 6.87
C VAL A 88 -2.03 -9.73 7.52
N THR A 89 -2.31 -10.94 8.02
CA THR A 89 -1.29 -11.81 8.63
C THR A 89 -1.03 -12.99 7.71
N THR A 90 0.24 -13.20 7.34
CA THR A 90 0.66 -14.36 6.53
C THR A 90 1.79 -15.14 7.21
N PRO A 91 1.81 -16.49 7.16
CA PRO A 91 2.87 -17.28 7.81
C PRO A 91 4.22 -17.13 7.10
N THR A 92 4.18 -16.79 5.81
CA THR A 92 5.36 -16.59 4.96
C THR A 92 5.42 -15.14 4.48
N ASP A 93 6.64 -14.61 4.35
CA ASP A 93 6.91 -13.27 3.82
C ASP A 93 6.67 -13.16 2.30
N SER A 94 6.40 -14.27 1.59
CA SER A 94 6.36 -14.30 0.12
C SER A 94 5.00 -13.85 -0.43
N GLY A 95 5.01 -12.73 -1.16
CA GLY A 95 3.89 -12.31 -2.02
C GLY A 95 3.06 -11.12 -1.52
N ASN A 96 3.35 -10.58 -0.32
CA ASN A 96 2.59 -9.47 0.26
C ASN A 96 2.66 -8.18 -0.56
N ALA A 97 3.78 -7.94 -1.26
CA ALA A 97 3.94 -6.74 -2.06
C ALA A 97 2.78 -6.55 -3.06
N PHE A 98 2.48 -7.58 -3.86
CA PHE A 98 1.37 -7.49 -4.83
C PHE A 98 -0.01 -7.54 -4.17
N THR A 99 -0.10 -8.12 -2.96
CA THR A 99 -1.34 -8.09 -2.18
C THR A 99 -1.81 -6.66 -1.96
N TYR A 100 -0.92 -5.72 -1.61
CA TYR A 100 -1.29 -4.30 -1.50
C TYR A 100 -1.05 -3.47 -2.77
N LEU A 101 -0.01 -3.72 -3.55
CA LEU A 101 0.33 -2.84 -4.68
C LEU A 101 -0.77 -2.80 -5.75
N VAL A 102 -1.31 -3.96 -6.15
CA VAL A 102 -2.36 -4.04 -7.18
C VAL A 102 -3.59 -3.21 -6.78
N PRO A 103 -4.22 -3.43 -5.61
CA PRO A 103 -5.37 -2.63 -5.22
C PRO A 103 -5.00 -1.16 -4.98
N MET A 104 -3.77 -0.83 -4.54
CA MET A 104 -3.39 0.57 -4.33
C MET A 104 -3.28 1.34 -5.64
N ILE A 105 -2.67 0.73 -6.66
CA ILE A 105 -2.60 1.32 -8.01
C ILE A 105 -4.02 1.49 -8.57
N GLN A 106 -4.86 0.46 -8.47
CA GLN A 106 -6.26 0.53 -8.91
C GLN A 106 -7.04 1.65 -8.18
N ARG A 107 -6.87 1.79 -6.87
CA ARG A 107 -7.51 2.86 -6.08
C ARG A 107 -7.05 4.25 -6.50
N VAL A 108 -5.76 4.42 -6.79
CA VAL A 108 -5.24 5.68 -7.31
C VAL A 108 -5.92 6.06 -8.63
N ILE A 109 -6.02 5.12 -9.57
CA ILE A 109 -6.70 5.33 -10.85
C ILE A 109 -8.13 5.81 -10.62
N GLN A 110 -8.90 5.07 -9.80
CA GLN A 110 -10.29 5.41 -9.49
C GLN A 110 -10.46 6.76 -8.81
N LEU A 111 -9.59 7.10 -7.86
CA LEU A 111 -9.64 8.39 -7.17
C LEU A 111 -9.36 9.54 -8.14
N LYS A 112 -8.39 9.38 -9.04
CA LYS A 112 -8.08 10.41 -10.05
C LYS A 112 -9.21 10.59 -11.05
N ASP A 113 -9.86 9.52 -11.48
CA ASP A 113 -11.07 9.60 -12.30
C ASP A 113 -12.18 10.39 -11.60
N ILE A 114 -12.38 10.16 -10.29
CA ILE A 114 -13.35 10.92 -9.49
C ILE A 114 -12.96 12.40 -9.43
N PHE A 115 -11.68 12.72 -9.20
CA PHE A 115 -11.21 14.12 -9.18
C PHE A 115 -11.42 14.80 -10.52
N VAL A 116 -11.05 14.17 -11.63
CA VAL A 116 -11.27 14.70 -12.99
C VAL A 116 -12.75 14.95 -13.25
N ARG A 117 -13.62 14.00 -12.91
CA ARG A 117 -15.08 14.15 -13.08
C ARG A 117 -15.64 15.31 -12.26
N ARG A 118 -15.17 15.53 -11.03
CA ARG A 118 -15.59 16.65 -10.18
C ARG A 118 -15.09 18.00 -10.71
N LEU A 119 -13.86 18.05 -11.21
CA LEU A 119 -13.32 19.25 -11.85
C LEU A 119 -14.11 19.64 -13.10
N CYS A 120 -14.56 18.66 -13.89
CA CYS A 120 -15.47 18.91 -15.03
C CYS A 120 -16.87 19.40 -14.63
N GLN A 121 -17.24 19.31 -13.35
CA GLN A 121 -18.52 19.78 -12.81
C GLN A 121 -18.43 21.13 -12.10
N ASP A 122 -17.36 21.91 -12.36
CA ASP A 122 -17.08 23.23 -11.75
C ASP A 122 -16.93 23.22 -10.22
N ASP A 123 -16.64 22.05 -9.62
CA ASP A 123 -16.25 21.98 -8.21
C ASP A 123 -14.79 22.40 -8.05
N GLN A 124 -14.57 23.71 -7.87
CA GLN A 124 -13.23 24.29 -7.68
C GLN A 124 -12.52 23.82 -6.41
N THR A 125 -13.19 23.06 -5.53
CA THR A 125 -12.57 22.47 -4.34
C THR A 125 -11.92 21.10 -4.60
N ALA A 126 -12.13 20.51 -5.77
CA ALA A 126 -11.74 19.14 -6.10
C ALA A 126 -10.32 18.97 -6.65
N SER A 127 -9.43 19.96 -6.51
CA SER A 127 -8.06 19.86 -7.00
C SER A 127 -7.15 19.15 -6.00
N LYS A 128 -6.51 18.07 -6.43
CA LYS A 128 -5.42 17.41 -5.69
C LYS A 128 -4.18 18.30 -5.72
N SER A 129 -3.53 18.52 -4.57
CA SER A 129 -2.19 19.09 -4.57
C SER A 129 -1.24 18.15 -5.31
N ASN A 130 -0.57 18.65 -6.36
CA ASN A 130 0.39 17.87 -7.14
C ASN A 130 1.48 17.22 -6.26
N HIS A 131 1.73 17.78 -5.06
CA HIS A 131 2.75 17.31 -4.15
C HIS A 131 2.24 16.47 -2.97
N ALA A 132 1.01 15.95 -3.03
CA ALA A 132 0.43 15.12 -1.99
C ALA A 132 0.10 13.71 -2.50
N PRO A 133 0.78 12.64 -2.04
CA PRO A 133 0.44 11.28 -2.44
C PRO A 133 -0.98 10.91 -2.00
N LEU A 134 -1.64 10.07 -2.79
CA LEU A 134 -2.92 9.45 -2.42
C LEU A 134 -2.69 8.21 -1.56
N ALA A 135 -1.56 7.52 -1.77
CA ALA A 135 -1.15 6.37 -0.98
C ALA A 135 0.31 6.52 -0.54
N ILE A 136 0.59 6.24 0.74
CA ILE A 136 1.94 6.15 1.29
C ILE A 136 2.18 4.72 1.75
N ILE A 137 3.27 4.12 1.27
CA ILE A 137 3.69 2.77 1.63
C ILE A 137 4.93 2.88 2.50
N PHE A 138 4.76 2.60 3.79
CA PHE A 138 5.84 2.52 4.76
C PHE A 138 6.50 1.15 4.71
N VAL A 139 7.83 1.17 4.64
CA VAL A 139 8.68 -0.01 4.65
C VAL A 139 9.75 0.09 5.74
N SER A 140 10.27 -1.05 6.19
CA SER A 140 11.23 -1.10 7.30
C SER A 140 12.66 -0.68 6.95
N THR A 141 13.07 -0.77 5.67
CA THR A 141 14.44 -0.44 5.26
C THR A 141 14.48 0.19 3.87
N LYS A 142 15.54 0.96 3.60
CA LYS A 142 15.78 1.57 2.28
C LYS A 142 15.90 0.53 1.15
N LYS A 143 16.49 -0.64 1.43
CA LYS A 143 16.58 -1.72 0.44
C LYS A 143 15.18 -2.18 0.00
N ILE A 144 14.29 -2.39 0.97
CA ILE A 144 12.89 -2.76 0.68
C ILE A 144 12.17 -1.60 -0.02
N GLU A 145 12.49 -0.35 0.32
CA GLU A 145 11.93 0.83 -0.35
C GLU A 145 12.22 0.84 -1.85
N ASP A 146 13.49 0.59 -2.22
CA ASP A 146 13.91 0.54 -3.61
C ASP A 146 13.22 -0.63 -4.35
N GLU A 147 13.14 -1.81 -3.72
CA GLU A 147 12.45 -2.99 -4.26
C GLU A 147 10.95 -2.71 -4.50
N ILE A 148 10.23 -2.27 -3.48
CA ILE A 148 8.78 -2.01 -3.57
C ILE A 148 8.47 -0.85 -4.52
N SER A 149 9.30 0.19 -4.53
CA SER A 149 9.15 1.30 -5.47
C SER A 149 9.32 0.84 -6.92
N GLU A 150 10.27 -0.04 -7.20
CA GLU A 150 10.48 -0.57 -8.55
C GLU A 150 9.33 -1.50 -8.98
N ALA A 151 8.90 -2.40 -8.08
CA ALA A 151 7.73 -3.25 -8.34
C ALA A 151 6.47 -2.42 -8.63
N ALA A 152 6.23 -1.35 -7.88
CA ALA A 152 5.11 -0.44 -8.11
C ALA A 152 5.20 0.26 -9.47
N LYS A 153 6.39 0.75 -9.87
CA LYS A 153 6.60 1.40 -11.17
C LYS A 153 6.28 0.46 -12.32
N VAL A 154 6.76 -0.78 -12.25
CA VAL A 154 6.54 -1.78 -13.29
C VAL A 154 5.06 -2.15 -13.39
N LEU A 155 4.38 -2.38 -12.26
CA LEU A 155 2.94 -2.62 -12.28
C LEU A 155 2.16 -1.44 -12.88
N SER A 156 2.64 -0.22 -12.69
CA SER A 156 2.04 1.01 -13.26
C SER A 156 2.57 1.39 -14.65
N GLU A 157 3.43 0.58 -15.27
CA GLU A 157 4.02 0.93 -16.56
C GLU A 157 2.92 1.11 -17.62
N ASN A 158 3.02 2.17 -18.41
CA ASN A 158 2.01 2.57 -19.41
C ASN A 158 0.62 2.92 -18.82
N ILE A 159 0.53 3.21 -17.52
CA ILE A 159 -0.67 3.79 -16.88
C ILE A 159 -0.37 5.25 -16.55
N SER A 160 -0.76 6.15 -17.46
CA SER A 160 -0.42 7.58 -17.39
C SER A 160 -0.96 8.29 -16.13
N GLU A 161 -2.01 7.72 -15.56
CA GLU A 161 -2.72 8.18 -14.38
C GLU A 161 -1.96 7.89 -13.09
N VAL A 162 -0.86 7.12 -13.09
CA VAL A 162 -0.20 6.70 -11.84
C VAL A 162 1.26 7.14 -11.83
N SER A 163 1.61 7.99 -10.87
CA SER A 163 3.01 8.35 -10.58
C SER A 163 3.47 7.72 -9.26
N VAL A 164 4.58 7.00 -9.34
CA VAL A 164 5.24 6.36 -8.18
C VAL A 164 6.53 7.08 -7.86
N THR A 165 6.73 7.44 -6.59
CA THR A 165 7.98 8.04 -6.10
C THR A 165 8.47 7.32 -4.85
N SER A 166 9.73 7.56 -4.49
CA SER A 166 10.30 7.08 -3.22
C SER A 166 11.21 8.12 -2.59
N SER A 167 11.41 8.02 -1.27
CA SER A 167 12.35 8.90 -0.55
C SER A 167 13.82 8.64 -0.90
N SER A 168 14.13 7.51 -1.53
CA SER A 168 15.42 7.23 -2.17
C SER A 168 15.70 8.12 -3.38
N HIS A 169 14.70 8.73 -4.00
CA HIS A 169 14.88 9.56 -5.19
C HIS A 169 15.56 10.89 -4.85
N GLN A 170 16.80 11.10 -5.32
CA GLN A 170 17.62 12.29 -5.04
C GLN A 170 17.34 13.50 -5.97
N GLY A 171 16.27 13.47 -6.76
CA GLY A 171 15.90 14.54 -7.70
C GLY A 171 14.97 15.61 -7.13
N LYS A 172 14.78 16.71 -7.88
CA LYS A 172 13.67 17.63 -7.62
C LYS A 172 12.36 16.89 -7.84
N PHE A 173 11.45 17.00 -6.87
CA PHE A 173 10.13 16.39 -6.92
C PHE A 173 9.22 17.19 -7.87
N THR A 174 9.36 16.96 -9.18
CA THR A 174 8.72 17.78 -10.23
C THR A 174 7.48 17.15 -10.86
N GLY A 175 7.34 15.82 -10.80
CA GLY A 175 6.27 15.07 -11.45
C GLY A 175 5.02 14.81 -10.59
N GLY A 176 5.01 15.33 -9.36
CA GLY A 176 4.04 14.94 -8.35
C GLY A 176 4.21 13.49 -7.88
N SER A 177 3.34 13.04 -6.98
CA SER A 177 3.29 11.64 -6.56
C SER A 177 1.86 11.21 -6.28
N ASP A 178 1.50 10.04 -6.79
CA ASP A 178 0.24 9.38 -6.45
C ASP A 178 0.48 8.28 -5.41
N ILE A 179 1.55 7.50 -5.57
CA ILE A 179 2.02 6.52 -4.60
C ILE A 179 3.44 6.92 -4.16
N HIS A 180 3.67 7.01 -2.85
CA HIS A 180 4.99 7.28 -2.29
C HIS A 180 5.45 6.10 -1.42
N VAL A 181 6.59 5.48 -1.77
CA VAL A 181 7.18 4.38 -1.00
C VAL A 181 8.34 4.92 -0.17
N THR A 182 8.35 4.65 1.13
CA THR A 182 9.29 5.31 2.03
C THR A 182 9.53 4.57 3.34
N THR A 183 10.70 4.79 3.94
CA THR A 183 10.89 4.56 5.38
C THR A 183 10.35 5.74 6.18
N VAL A 184 9.99 5.56 7.47
CA VAL A 184 9.51 6.66 8.32
C VAL A 184 10.48 7.85 8.33
N LYS A 185 11.78 7.57 8.54
CA LYS A 185 12.84 8.59 8.48
C LYS A 185 13.06 9.19 7.09
N GLY A 186 12.83 8.40 6.04
CA GLY A 186 12.86 8.86 4.66
C GLY A 186 11.81 9.93 4.42
N LEU A 187 10.57 9.67 4.84
CA LEU A 187 9.45 10.59 4.70
C LEU A 187 9.65 11.87 5.51
N GLN A 188 10.09 11.76 6.76
CA GLN A 188 10.33 12.93 7.61
C GLN A 188 11.34 13.90 6.97
N ARG A 189 12.44 13.38 6.41
CA ARG A 189 13.42 14.20 5.67
C ARG A 189 12.84 14.81 4.39
N PHE A 190 11.84 14.18 3.80
CA PHE A 190 11.17 14.67 2.60
C PHE A 190 10.09 15.71 2.93
N ILE A 191 9.49 15.62 4.10
CA ILE A 191 8.56 16.60 4.66
C ILE A 191 9.32 17.85 5.11
N GLU A 192 10.47 17.69 5.76
CA GLU A 192 11.26 18.80 6.31
C GLU A 192 12.45 19.13 5.41
N GLU A 193 12.33 20.14 4.53
CA GLU A 193 13.50 20.80 3.95
C GLU A 193 13.75 22.15 4.65
N ASP A 194 14.92 22.29 5.26
CA ASP A 194 15.41 23.56 5.79
C ASP A 194 16.35 24.19 4.75
N ILE A 195 15.80 25.08 3.92
CA ILE A 195 16.58 25.90 3.00
C ILE A 195 16.54 27.32 3.55
N GLU A 196 17.70 27.83 3.96
CA GLU A 196 17.89 29.23 4.40
C GLU A 196 16.97 29.67 5.56
N ASN A 197 16.87 28.86 6.63
CA ASN A 197 16.03 29.13 7.81
C ASN A 197 14.53 29.24 7.51
N LYS A 198 14.05 28.59 6.45
CA LYS A 198 12.64 28.43 6.15
C LYS A 198 12.34 26.95 5.99
N LYS A 199 11.51 26.41 6.90
CA LYS A 199 10.94 25.08 6.76
C LYS A 199 10.00 25.08 5.56
N PHE A 200 10.39 24.43 4.47
CA PHE A 200 9.51 24.19 3.32
C PHE A 200 9.11 22.71 3.28
N LYS A 201 7.82 22.47 3.06
CA LYS A 201 7.27 21.13 2.92
C LYS A 201 7.41 20.67 1.46
N ARG A 202 8.31 19.73 1.15
CA ARG A 202 8.42 19.22 -0.24
C ARG A 202 7.23 18.35 -0.62
N MET A 203 6.63 17.69 0.37
CA MET A 203 5.50 16.78 0.20
C MET A 203 4.40 17.13 1.19
N ALA A 204 3.23 17.49 0.68
CA ALA A 204 2.03 17.63 1.49
C ALA A 204 1.47 16.24 1.82
N LEU A 205 0.76 16.11 2.94
CA LEU A 205 0.14 14.86 3.37
C LEU A 205 -1.39 14.91 3.32
N ASP A 206 -1.92 16.07 2.93
CA ASP A 206 -3.33 16.42 3.02
C ASP A 206 -4.23 15.69 2.03
N SER A 207 -3.68 14.92 1.09
CA SER A 207 -4.43 14.14 0.11
C SER A 207 -4.27 12.63 0.31
N CYS A 208 -3.51 12.21 1.33
CA CYS A 208 -3.25 10.80 1.59
C CYS A 208 -4.53 10.12 2.10
N MET A 209 -5.06 9.21 1.28
CA MET A 209 -6.25 8.42 1.57
C MET A 209 -5.91 7.02 2.07
N PHE A 210 -4.68 6.55 1.82
CA PHE A 210 -4.23 5.21 2.18
C PHE A 210 -2.83 5.22 2.78
N THR A 211 -2.66 4.58 3.93
CA THR A 211 -1.34 4.20 4.46
C THR A 211 -1.21 2.70 4.47
N VAL A 212 -0.10 2.20 3.91
CA VAL A 212 0.22 0.78 3.88
C VAL A 212 1.50 0.56 4.67
N PHE A 213 1.53 -0.47 5.51
CA PHE A 213 2.69 -0.84 6.31
C PHE A 213 3.17 -2.25 5.92
N ASP A 214 4.28 -2.32 5.21
CA ASP A 214 4.93 -3.60 4.88
C ASP A 214 5.82 -4.05 6.04
N LYS A 215 5.61 -5.29 6.50
CA LYS A 215 6.23 -5.82 7.73
C LYS A 215 5.99 -4.87 8.90
N ALA A 216 4.72 -4.53 9.12
CA ALA A 216 4.27 -3.55 10.10
C ALA A 216 4.84 -3.83 11.50
N GLU A 217 5.00 -5.10 11.89
CA GLU A 217 5.61 -5.46 13.16
C GLU A 217 7.02 -4.87 13.34
N LYS A 218 7.81 -4.73 12.26
CA LYS A 218 9.14 -4.12 12.32
C LYS A 218 9.08 -2.60 12.42
N ILE A 219 8.13 -1.98 11.71
CA ILE A 219 7.98 -0.53 11.67
C ILE A 219 7.48 -0.02 13.02
N PHE A 220 6.41 -0.62 13.56
CA PHE A 220 5.79 -0.20 14.82
C PHE A 220 6.62 -0.57 16.06
N GLN A 221 7.56 -1.52 15.97
CA GLN A 221 8.49 -1.85 17.05
C GLN A 221 9.77 -1.01 17.06
N ASP A 222 10.05 -0.25 15.99
CA ASP A 222 11.24 0.62 15.95
C ASP A 222 11.05 1.86 16.83
N LYS A 223 11.52 1.75 18.08
CA LYS A 223 11.49 2.83 19.07
C LYS A 223 12.19 4.11 18.59
N ASN A 224 13.10 4.03 17.63
CA ASN A 224 13.86 5.19 17.13
C ASN A 224 13.11 5.99 16.06
N CYS A 225 11.92 5.53 15.65
CA CYS A 225 11.07 6.19 14.65
C CYS A 225 9.62 6.33 15.14
N GLN A 226 9.34 6.02 16.41
CA GLN A 226 7.98 5.95 16.95
C GLN A 226 7.32 7.33 16.94
N ASN A 227 7.99 8.33 17.52
CA ASN A 227 7.42 9.67 17.65
C ASN A 227 7.19 10.28 16.27
N GLU A 228 8.14 10.07 15.36
CA GLU A 228 8.06 10.52 13.97
C GLU A 228 6.88 9.87 13.23
N LEU A 229 6.66 8.57 13.44
CA LEU A 229 5.52 7.87 12.86
C LEU A 229 4.19 8.39 13.41
N GLU A 230 4.10 8.60 14.73
CA GLU A 230 2.93 9.17 15.40
C GLU A 230 2.61 10.56 14.85
N GLU A 231 3.59 11.46 14.77
CA GLU A 231 3.43 12.80 14.21
C GLU A 231 2.94 12.79 12.76
N ILE A 232 3.50 11.91 11.92
CA ILE A 232 3.10 11.76 10.51
C ILE A 232 1.65 11.26 10.41
N LEU A 233 1.29 10.22 11.18
CA LEU A 233 -0.06 9.66 11.15
C LEU A 233 -1.11 10.61 11.70
N GLU A 234 -0.79 11.35 12.77
CA GLU A 234 -1.65 12.41 13.28
C GLU A 234 -1.85 13.53 12.26
N GLU A 235 -0.80 13.93 11.54
CA GLU A 235 -0.92 14.93 10.48
C GLU A 235 -1.86 14.45 9.36
N ILE A 236 -1.70 13.20 8.90
CA ILE A 236 -2.57 12.66 7.86
C ILE A 236 -4.01 12.52 8.36
N SER A 237 -4.22 11.92 9.54
CA SER A 237 -5.56 11.72 10.11
C SER A 237 -6.29 13.04 10.34
N ARG A 238 -5.59 14.09 10.80
CA ARG A 238 -6.17 15.43 10.94
C ARG A 238 -6.64 16.02 9.62
N ALA A 239 -5.91 15.79 8.53
CA ALA A 239 -6.26 16.27 7.20
C ALA A 239 -7.31 15.38 6.49
N LYS A 240 -7.27 14.07 6.76
CA LYS A 240 -8.12 13.02 6.17
C LYS A 240 -8.56 12.02 7.25
N PRO A 241 -9.60 12.35 8.03
CA PRO A 241 -10.13 11.45 9.06
C PRO A 241 -10.64 10.12 8.49
N GLN A 242 -11.00 10.10 7.21
CA GLN A 242 -11.44 8.91 6.49
C GLN A 242 -10.31 8.11 5.84
N MET A 243 -9.03 8.42 6.12
CA MET A 243 -7.92 7.64 5.58
C MET A 243 -8.05 6.17 5.99
N LYS A 244 -7.50 5.27 5.18
CA LYS A 244 -7.50 3.83 5.46
C LYS A 244 -6.10 3.34 5.69
N MET A 245 -5.95 2.54 6.73
CA MET A 245 -4.71 1.90 7.10
C MET A 245 -4.74 0.43 6.72
N TYR A 246 -3.69 -0.03 6.05
CA TYR A 246 -3.46 -1.43 5.74
C TYR A 246 -2.13 -1.90 6.34
N ALA A 247 -2.17 -2.91 7.19
CA ALA A 247 -0.97 -3.42 7.86
C ALA A 247 -0.71 -4.88 7.47
N PHE A 248 0.50 -5.16 6.99
CA PHE A 248 0.92 -6.47 6.53
C PHE A 248 2.06 -6.99 7.41
N GLY A 249 1.99 -8.25 7.82
CA GLY A 249 3.05 -8.83 8.65
C GLY A 249 2.88 -10.32 8.90
N SER A 250 3.89 -10.92 9.51
CA SER A 250 3.84 -12.31 9.95
C SER A 250 3.35 -12.46 11.39
N LYS A 251 3.63 -11.45 12.21
CA LYS A 251 3.30 -11.39 13.64
C LYS A 251 2.89 -9.98 14.02
N LEU A 252 1.72 -9.56 13.54
CA LEU A 252 1.17 -8.25 13.87
C LEU A 252 0.88 -8.17 15.37
N THR A 253 1.43 -7.15 16.02
CA THR A 253 1.36 -6.98 17.47
C THR A 253 0.13 -6.20 17.89
N LYS A 254 -0.25 -6.27 19.18
CA LYS A 254 -1.28 -5.42 19.78
C LYS A 254 -1.07 -3.93 19.48
N ARG A 255 0.20 -3.50 19.41
CA ARG A 255 0.54 -2.13 19.06
C ARG A 255 0.14 -1.74 17.63
N VAL A 256 0.09 -2.68 16.68
CA VAL A 256 -0.46 -2.38 15.35
C VAL A 256 -1.98 -2.28 15.46
N GLU A 257 -2.62 -3.17 16.21
CA GLU A 257 -4.08 -3.18 16.46
C GLU A 257 -4.56 -1.85 17.07
N GLU A 258 -3.79 -1.26 18.00
CA GLU A 258 -4.07 0.05 18.62
C GLU A 258 -4.17 1.20 17.59
N TYR A 259 -3.58 1.07 16.40
CA TYR A 259 -3.67 2.07 15.32
C TYR A 259 -4.77 1.78 14.30
N MET A 260 -5.39 0.60 14.32
CA MET A 260 -6.39 0.20 13.32
C MET A 260 -7.80 0.72 13.61
N GLU A 261 -7.95 1.56 14.63
CA GLU A 261 -9.23 2.07 15.15
C GLU A 261 -10.17 0.94 15.62
N ASP A 262 -11.33 1.28 16.19
CA ASP A 262 -12.27 0.31 16.74
C ASP A 262 -13.05 -0.49 15.66
N ASN A 263 -12.74 -0.32 14.37
CA ASN A 263 -13.40 -1.03 13.27
C ASN A 263 -12.43 -1.36 12.12
N TYR A 264 -12.01 -2.62 12.05
CA TYR A 264 -11.11 -3.09 10.99
C TYR A 264 -11.33 -4.57 10.66
N PHE A 265 -10.84 -5.01 9.51
CA PHE A 265 -10.84 -6.42 9.12
C PHE A 265 -9.48 -7.04 9.36
N LYS A 266 -9.44 -8.29 9.83
CA LYS A 266 -8.23 -9.09 9.96
C LYS A 266 -8.33 -10.27 9.01
N VAL A 267 -7.42 -10.32 8.04
CA VAL A 267 -7.28 -11.40 7.07
C VAL A 267 -6.10 -12.27 7.49
N ASN A 268 -6.35 -13.55 7.78
CA ASN A 268 -5.31 -14.49 8.19
C ASN A 268 -5.13 -15.55 7.11
N GLY A 269 -3.93 -15.62 6.53
CA GLY A 269 -3.52 -16.74 5.71
C GLY A 269 -3.06 -17.90 6.58
N LEU A 270 -3.53 -19.10 6.30
CA LEU A 270 -3.15 -20.32 7.00
C LEU A 270 -2.56 -21.33 6.02
N VAL A 271 -1.61 -22.11 6.52
CA VAL A 271 -1.07 -23.29 5.85
C VAL A 271 -1.59 -24.47 6.64
N GLU A 272 -2.50 -25.23 6.05
CA GLU A 272 -2.92 -26.52 6.61
C GLU A 272 -1.85 -27.59 6.28
N GLU A 273 -1.51 -28.42 7.28
CA GLU A 273 -0.57 -29.54 7.14
C GLU A 273 -1.20 -30.77 6.46
#